data_AF-A0AAW6WE52-F1
#
_entry.id   AF-A0AAW6WE52-F1
#
_cell.length_a   1.000
_cell.length_b   1.000
_cell.length_c   1.000
_cell.angle_alpha   90.00
_cell.angle_beta   90.00
_cell.angle_gamma   90.00
#
_symmetry.space_group_name_H-M   'P 1'
#
loop_
_entity.id
_entity.type
_entity.pdbx_description
1 polymer ?
#
loop_
_entity_poly.entity_id
_entity_poly.type
_entity_poly.pdbx_seq_one_letter_code
_entity_poly.pdbx_strand_id
1 'polypeptide(L)'
;MTAKEAMELLESLIQTKKLIKIVLSDKEADAEWDKVLIRPVKIKEQDFMQFEKFKNNKSYHFNMEAACLYEEISISVKQFKQAYIHAEGKDYHLSRKGEKYFSKESENSCCHKETEHNKSKKYLLPEGKAIDFLVYLGVMSKEGRVYKHSYAKYRQINKYLEFIENTIKELQEKKWIEKEIRILDFGCGKSYLTFALYYYLREIKKINFRIIGLDLKEDVMKHCNRIAKELGYTNLEFLTGNIQDFEELKEVDLVFSLHACDNATDYSILKALEMNAKAILAVPCCQHEFFL
;
A
#
# COMPACT_ATOMS: atom_id res chain seq x y z
N MET A 1 6.63 -42.98 -10.07
CA MET A 1 7.46 -42.58 -8.92
C MET A 1 6.96 -43.33 -7.69
N THR A 2 7.80 -43.79 -6.79
CA THR A 2 7.39 -44.35 -5.49
C THR A 2 7.15 -43.22 -4.48
N ALA A 3 6.45 -43.51 -3.37
CA ALA A 3 6.28 -42.51 -2.29
C ALA A 3 7.62 -42.02 -1.73
N LYS A 4 8.65 -42.88 -1.76
CA LYS A 4 10.02 -42.56 -1.33
C LYS A 4 10.68 -41.54 -2.27
N GLU A 5 10.62 -41.78 -3.58
CA GLU A 5 11.16 -40.86 -4.59
C GLU A 5 10.45 -39.49 -4.58
N ALA A 6 9.15 -39.45 -4.26
CA ALA A 6 8.42 -38.19 -4.09
C ALA A 6 8.93 -37.36 -2.91
N MET A 7 9.30 -38.01 -1.82
CA MET A 7 9.83 -37.35 -0.62
C MET A 7 11.28 -36.90 -0.82
N GLU A 8 12.11 -37.69 -1.49
CA GLU A 8 13.48 -37.32 -1.86
C GLU A 8 13.50 -36.08 -2.77
N LEU A 9 12.54 -35.98 -3.70
CA LEU A 9 12.36 -34.78 -4.54
C LEU A 9 12.02 -33.55 -3.69
N LEU A 10 11.10 -33.69 -2.72
CA LEU A 10 10.71 -32.60 -1.84
C LEU A 10 11.89 -32.12 -0.97
N GLU A 11 12.64 -33.06 -0.37
CA GLU A 11 13.84 -32.73 0.41
C GLU A 11 14.86 -31.96 -0.43
N SER A 12 15.14 -32.44 -1.64
CA SER A 12 16.06 -31.79 -2.57
C SER A 12 15.61 -30.36 -2.91
N LEU A 13 14.31 -30.14 -3.20
CA LEU A 13 13.77 -28.82 -3.50
C LEU A 13 13.79 -27.86 -2.31
N ILE A 14 13.62 -28.37 -1.10
CA ILE A 14 13.69 -27.59 0.15
C ILE A 14 15.16 -27.23 0.47
N GLN A 15 16.08 -28.20 0.42
CA GLN A 15 17.51 -27.98 0.68
C GLN A 15 18.15 -27.03 -0.34
N THR A 16 17.78 -27.15 -1.61
CA THR A 16 18.28 -26.27 -2.68
C THR A 16 17.57 -24.91 -2.71
N LYS A 17 16.62 -24.65 -1.79
CA LYS A 17 15.79 -23.43 -1.73
C LYS A 17 15.03 -23.13 -3.02
N LYS A 18 14.78 -24.12 -3.87
CA LYS A 18 14.06 -23.97 -5.14
C LYS A 18 12.56 -24.11 -5.02
N LEU A 19 12.08 -24.58 -3.87
CA LEU A 19 10.64 -24.71 -3.61
C LEU A 19 9.97 -23.34 -3.50
N ILE A 20 8.87 -23.14 -4.24
CA ILE A 20 8.05 -21.93 -4.17
C ILE A 20 6.77 -22.19 -3.37
N LYS A 21 6.04 -23.25 -3.71
CA LYS A 21 4.83 -23.68 -2.97
C LYS A 21 4.50 -25.14 -3.24
N ILE A 22 3.80 -25.76 -2.29
CA ILE A 22 3.16 -27.08 -2.44
C ILE A 22 1.67 -26.86 -2.20
N VAL A 23 0.84 -27.52 -3.00
CA VAL A 23 -0.61 -27.53 -2.84
C VAL A 23 -1.07 -28.97 -2.78
N LEU A 24 -1.62 -29.37 -1.64
CA LEU A 24 -2.26 -30.66 -1.44
C LEU A 24 -3.78 -30.49 -1.59
N SER A 25 -4.38 -31.28 -2.47
CA SER A 25 -5.79 -31.19 -2.85
C SER A 25 -6.36 -32.58 -3.19
N ASP A 26 -7.67 -32.65 -3.42
CA ASP A 26 -8.39 -33.90 -3.68
C ASP A 26 -8.31 -34.86 -2.49
N LYS A 27 -9.04 -34.52 -1.42
CA LYS A 27 -8.94 -35.16 -0.11
C LYS A 27 -9.46 -36.60 -0.09
N GLU A 28 -8.92 -37.41 0.82
CA GLU A 28 -9.52 -38.69 1.20
C GLU A 28 -10.76 -38.50 2.07
N ALA A 29 -11.60 -39.52 2.16
CA ALA A 29 -12.87 -39.44 2.90
C ALA A 29 -12.69 -39.18 4.40
N ASP A 30 -11.56 -39.60 4.97
CA ASP A 30 -11.15 -39.46 6.36
C ASP A 30 -10.25 -38.23 6.62
N ALA A 31 -9.97 -37.43 5.58
CA ALA A 31 -9.12 -36.25 5.71
C ALA A 31 -9.81 -35.12 6.48
N GLU A 32 -9.10 -34.56 7.47
CA GLU A 32 -9.62 -33.48 8.30
C GLU A 32 -9.74 -32.13 7.56
N TRP A 33 -8.87 -31.91 6.57
CA TRP A 33 -8.68 -30.64 5.88
C TRP A 33 -9.11 -30.72 4.41
N ASP A 34 -9.69 -29.64 3.88
CA ASP A 34 -10.16 -29.57 2.49
C ASP A 34 -9.02 -29.33 1.50
N LYS A 35 -8.00 -28.58 1.93
CA LYS A 35 -6.82 -28.22 1.15
C LYS A 35 -5.69 -27.81 2.09
N VAL A 36 -4.45 -28.08 1.70
CA VAL A 36 -3.26 -27.59 2.43
C VAL A 36 -2.33 -26.92 1.45
N LEU A 37 -1.92 -25.69 1.75
CA LEU A 37 -0.90 -24.96 1.00
C LEU A 37 0.33 -24.78 1.87
N ILE A 38 1.49 -25.16 1.35
CA ILE A 38 2.77 -25.11 2.07
C ILE A 38 3.71 -24.19 1.30
N ARG A 39 4.38 -23.26 1.99
CA ARG A 39 5.36 -22.37 1.37
C ARG A 39 6.51 -22.03 2.32
N PRO A 40 7.74 -21.87 1.82
CA PRO A 40 8.84 -21.33 2.63
C PRO A 40 8.58 -19.86 2.98
N VAL A 41 8.86 -19.49 4.23
CA VAL A 41 8.69 -18.15 4.78
C VAL A 41 9.87 -17.78 5.68
N LYS A 42 10.30 -16.51 5.67
CA LYS A 42 11.28 -15.99 6.63
C LYS A 42 10.58 -15.19 7.72
N ILE A 43 10.79 -15.56 8.98
CA ILE A 43 10.25 -14.86 10.15
C ILE A 43 11.40 -14.54 11.10
N LYS A 44 11.64 -13.25 11.39
CA LYS A 44 12.75 -12.77 12.24
C LYS A 44 14.12 -13.38 11.84
N GLU A 45 14.42 -13.35 10.54
CA GLU A 45 15.67 -13.88 9.94
C GLU A 45 15.87 -15.41 10.03
N GLN A 46 14.87 -16.16 10.52
CA GLN A 46 14.86 -17.62 10.53
C GLN A 46 13.96 -18.17 9.41
N ASP A 47 14.41 -19.24 8.77
CA ASP A 47 13.69 -19.95 7.71
C ASP A 47 12.64 -20.90 8.33
N PHE A 48 11.36 -20.69 8.01
CA PHE A 48 10.24 -21.54 8.40
C PHE A 48 9.49 -22.05 7.16
N MET A 49 8.68 -23.07 7.35
CA MET A 49 7.66 -23.51 6.40
C MET A 49 6.28 -23.17 6.94
N GLN A 50 5.54 -22.37 6.20
CA GLN A 50 4.18 -22.01 6.55
C GLN A 50 3.19 -22.99 5.91
N PHE A 51 2.34 -23.55 6.74
CA PHE A 51 1.18 -24.35 6.38
C PHE A 51 -0.07 -23.50 6.49
N GLU A 52 -0.80 -23.38 5.39
CA GLU A 52 -2.13 -22.80 5.33
C GLU A 52 -3.13 -23.93 5.07
N LYS A 53 -3.87 -24.31 6.12
CA LYS A 53 -4.85 -25.40 6.07
C LYS A 53 -6.26 -24.80 5.93
N PHE A 54 -7.06 -25.35 5.02
CA PHE A 54 -8.41 -24.87 4.72
C PHE A 54 -9.45 -25.87 5.23
N LYS A 55 -10.47 -25.37 5.93
CA LYS A 55 -11.63 -26.16 6.39
C LYS A 55 -12.87 -25.27 6.45
N ASN A 56 -13.98 -25.69 5.83
CA ASN A 56 -15.26 -24.96 5.86
C ASN A 56 -15.11 -23.46 5.51
N ASN A 57 -14.39 -23.16 4.43
CA ASN A 57 -14.14 -21.78 3.95
C ASN A 57 -13.35 -20.87 4.92
N LYS A 58 -12.69 -21.44 5.94
CA LYS A 58 -11.75 -20.75 6.83
C LYS A 58 -10.32 -21.24 6.55
N SER A 59 -9.35 -20.33 6.68
CA SER A 59 -7.91 -20.64 6.60
C SER A 59 -7.26 -20.57 7.98
N TYR A 60 -6.33 -21.50 8.23
CA TYR A 60 -5.55 -21.61 9.46
C TYR A 60 -4.06 -21.62 9.11
N HIS A 61 -3.27 -20.80 9.80
CA HIS A 61 -1.84 -20.63 9.51
C HIS A 61 -0.97 -21.22 10.63
N PHE A 62 -0.04 -22.08 10.26
CA PHE A 62 0.95 -22.68 11.16
C PHE A 62 2.35 -22.48 10.56
N ASN A 63 3.33 -22.07 11.37
CA ASN A 63 4.72 -21.97 10.93
C ASN A 63 5.52 -23.05 11.64
N MET A 64 6.26 -23.85 10.87
CA MET A 64 7.03 -24.97 11.37
C MET A 64 8.49 -24.85 10.94
N GLU A 65 9.41 -25.28 11.79
CA GLU A 65 10.83 -25.39 11.45
C GLU A 65 11.05 -26.58 10.51
N ALA A 66 12.13 -26.52 9.73
CA ALA A 66 12.47 -27.56 8.75
C ALA A 66 12.61 -28.97 9.37
N ALA A 67 12.98 -29.06 10.65
CA ALA A 67 13.19 -30.34 11.34
C ALA A 67 11.91 -31.18 11.52
N CYS A 68 10.74 -30.55 11.67
CA CYS A 68 9.45 -31.26 11.86
C CYS A 68 8.64 -31.37 10.55
N LEU A 69 9.18 -30.84 9.45
CA LEU A 69 8.49 -30.71 8.18
C LEU A 69 8.18 -32.07 7.53
N TYR A 70 9.12 -33.01 7.66
CA TYR A 70 9.05 -34.28 6.95
C TYR A 70 7.92 -35.17 7.47
N GLU A 71 7.71 -35.20 8.78
CA GLU A 71 6.64 -35.95 9.44
C GLU A 71 5.26 -35.38 9.05
N GLU A 72 5.10 -34.05 9.12
CA GLU A 72 3.84 -33.38 8.81
C GLU A 72 3.46 -33.50 7.32
N ILE A 73 4.43 -33.37 6.40
CA ILE A 73 4.21 -33.59 4.97
C ILE A 73 3.86 -35.06 4.71
N SER A 74 4.55 -36.00 5.34
CA SER A 74 4.26 -37.43 5.17
C SER A 74 2.84 -37.80 5.61
N ILE A 75 2.36 -37.19 6.70
CA ILE A 75 0.97 -37.35 7.17
C ILE A 75 0.00 -36.69 6.19
N SER A 76 0.28 -35.45 5.79
CA SER A 76 -0.59 -34.67 4.91
C SER A 76 -0.72 -35.32 3.53
N VAL A 77 0.37 -35.78 2.92
CA VAL A 77 0.34 -36.45 1.61
C VAL A 77 -0.48 -37.75 1.64
N LYS A 78 -0.64 -38.41 2.79
CA LYS A 78 -1.54 -39.57 2.90
C LYS A 78 -3.02 -39.19 2.88
N GLN A 79 -3.36 -37.98 3.31
CA GLN A 79 -4.73 -37.45 3.36
C GLN A 79 -5.22 -36.86 2.03
N PHE A 80 -4.33 -36.71 1.03
CA PHE A 80 -4.66 -36.09 -0.26
C PHE A 80 -4.23 -36.99 -1.43
N LYS A 81 -5.05 -37.02 -2.48
CA LYS A 81 -4.80 -37.77 -3.72
C LYS A 81 -3.97 -36.98 -4.70
N GLN A 82 -3.85 -35.66 -4.55
CA GLN A 82 -3.11 -34.80 -5.45
C GLN A 82 -2.18 -33.87 -4.70
N ALA A 83 -0.95 -33.74 -5.20
CA ALA A 83 0.01 -32.75 -4.76
C ALA A 83 0.58 -32.02 -5.98
N TYR A 84 0.47 -30.70 -5.98
CA TYR A 84 1.11 -29.83 -6.95
C TYR A 84 2.28 -29.12 -6.29
N ILE A 85 3.48 -29.34 -6.80
CA ILE A 85 4.73 -28.72 -6.33
C ILE A 85 5.17 -27.72 -7.39
N HIS A 86 5.21 -26.46 -7.01
CA HIS A 86 5.72 -25.38 -7.83
C HIS A 86 7.14 -25.07 -7.37
N ALA A 87 8.11 -25.28 -8.26
CA ALA A 87 9.52 -25.01 -8.02
C ALA A 87 10.10 -24.15 -9.14
N GLU A 88 11.30 -23.61 -8.90
CA GLU A 88 12.01 -22.83 -9.90
C GLU A 88 12.29 -23.65 -11.17
N GLY A 89 11.85 -23.16 -12.33
CA GLY A 89 12.02 -23.78 -13.64
C GLY A 89 11.15 -25.01 -13.92
N LYS A 90 10.52 -25.62 -12.89
CA LYS A 90 9.75 -26.86 -13.03
C LYS A 90 8.56 -26.95 -12.08
N ASP A 91 7.47 -27.50 -12.61
CA ASP A 91 6.27 -27.88 -11.88
C ASP A 91 6.13 -29.40 -11.86
N TYR A 92 5.74 -29.93 -10.69
CA TYR A 92 5.48 -31.35 -10.50
C TYR A 92 4.03 -31.56 -10.09
N HIS A 93 3.30 -32.33 -10.88
CA HIS A 93 1.96 -32.79 -10.55
C HIS A 93 2.04 -34.25 -10.12
N LEU A 94 1.79 -34.51 -8.85
CA LEU A 94 1.74 -35.84 -8.27
C LEU A 94 0.28 -36.21 -8.04
N SER A 95 -0.13 -37.35 -8.57
CA SER A 95 -1.47 -37.90 -8.31
C SER A 95 -1.36 -39.35 -7.84
N ARG A 96 -2.20 -39.72 -6.87
CA ARG A 96 -2.28 -41.04 -6.29
C ARG A 96 -3.58 -41.71 -6.72
N LYS A 97 -3.48 -42.90 -7.32
CA LYS A 97 -4.63 -43.78 -7.58
C LYS A 97 -4.35 -45.14 -6.94
N GLY A 98 -5.01 -45.42 -5.81
CA GLY A 98 -4.68 -46.57 -4.96
C GLY A 98 -3.28 -46.45 -4.37
N GLU A 99 -2.46 -47.50 -4.47
CA GLU A 99 -1.07 -47.50 -3.98
C GLU A 99 -0.06 -46.93 -4.99
N LYS A 100 -0.49 -46.58 -6.21
CA LYS A 100 0.38 -46.10 -7.29
C LYS A 100 0.39 -44.58 -7.35
N TYR A 101 1.60 -44.01 -7.50
CA TYR A 101 1.83 -42.58 -7.67
C TYR A 101 2.26 -42.26 -9.11
N PHE A 102 1.59 -41.30 -9.72
CA PHE A 102 1.85 -40.79 -11.06
C PHE A 102 2.41 -39.38 -10.94
N SER A 103 3.54 -39.12 -11.60
CA SER A 103 4.19 -37.81 -11.65
C SER A 103 4.17 -37.29 -13.08
N LYS A 104 3.77 -36.03 -13.25
CA LYS A 104 3.93 -35.29 -14.50
C LYS A 104 4.77 -34.04 -14.23
N GLU A 105 5.84 -33.89 -14.98
CA GLU A 105 6.70 -32.72 -14.95
C GLU A 105 6.32 -31.76 -16.08
N SER A 106 6.38 -30.46 -15.81
CA SER A 106 6.27 -29.42 -16.82
C SER A 106 7.27 -28.32 -16.54
N GLU A 107 7.96 -27.83 -17.57
CA GLU A 107 8.84 -26.68 -17.46
C GLU A 107 8.03 -25.40 -17.24
N ASN A 108 8.56 -24.50 -16.41
CA ASN A 108 7.96 -23.20 -16.15
C ASN A 108 9.03 -22.10 -16.31
N SER A 109 8.60 -20.87 -16.59
CA SER A 109 9.49 -19.70 -16.71
C SER A 109 9.71 -18.99 -15.37
N CYS A 110 9.45 -19.67 -14.24
CA CYS A 110 9.48 -19.05 -12.92
C CYS A 110 10.91 -19.04 -12.37
N CYS A 111 11.44 -17.84 -12.09
CA CYS A 111 12.69 -17.62 -11.36
C CYS A 111 12.41 -17.40 -9.87
N HIS A 112 13.26 -17.95 -9.00
CA HIS A 112 13.13 -17.83 -7.55
C HIS A 112 13.23 -16.34 -7.15
N LYS A 113 12.09 -15.71 -6.86
CA LYS A 113 12.07 -14.43 -6.16
C LYS A 113 12.24 -14.75 -4.69
N GLU A 114 13.32 -14.23 -4.10
CA GLU A 114 13.56 -14.30 -2.65
C GLU A 114 12.24 -14.09 -1.90
N THR A 115 11.99 -14.97 -0.94
CA THR A 115 10.87 -14.91 0.01
C THR A 115 11.08 -13.76 1.00
N GLU A 116 11.34 -12.56 0.50
CA GLU A 116 11.19 -11.35 1.28
C GLU A 116 9.70 -11.15 1.55
N HIS A 117 9.31 -11.45 2.79
CA HIS A 117 7.97 -11.16 3.31
C HIS A 117 7.65 -9.66 3.32
N ASN A 118 8.64 -8.81 3.07
CA ASN A 118 8.40 -7.45 2.64
C ASN A 118 8.41 -7.41 1.11
N LYS A 119 7.22 -7.51 0.49
CA LYS A 119 6.98 -6.60 -0.63
C LYS A 119 7.19 -5.21 -0.05
N SER A 120 8.38 -4.64 -0.20
CA SER A 120 8.63 -3.25 0.16
C SER A 120 7.54 -2.45 -0.55
N LYS A 121 6.62 -1.89 0.24
CA LYS A 121 5.56 -1.07 -0.33
C LYS A 121 6.29 0.08 -1.03
N LYS A 122 6.16 0.15 -2.35
CA LYS A 122 6.76 1.24 -3.13
C LYS A 122 5.97 2.51 -2.82
N TYR A 123 6.38 3.17 -1.75
CA TYR A 123 5.88 4.47 -1.36
C TYR A 123 6.39 5.55 -2.32
N LEU A 124 5.56 6.53 -2.65
CA LEU A 124 5.95 7.69 -3.46
C LEU A 124 6.99 8.54 -2.74
N LEU A 125 6.89 8.62 -1.41
CA LEU A 125 7.90 9.15 -0.52
C LEU A 125 8.71 7.97 0.00
N PRO A 126 9.93 7.68 -0.48
CA PRO A 126 10.68 6.51 -0.03
C PRO A 126 11.34 6.73 1.33
N GLU A 127 11.50 5.65 2.11
CA GLU A 127 12.37 5.64 3.28
C GLU A 127 13.85 5.58 2.87
N GLY A 128 14.74 6.00 3.76
CA GLY A 128 16.20 5.99 3.54
C GLY A 128 16.74 7.24 2.84
N LYS A 129 15.86 8.16 2.40
CA LYS A 129 16.23 9.51 1.97
C LYS A 129 15.50 10.52 2.84
N ALA A 130 16.23 11.51 3.35
CA ALA A 130 15.63 12.61 4.09
C ALA A 130 14.71 13.42 3.18
N ILE A 131 13.46 13.57 3.61
CA ILE A 131 12.45 14.41 2.95
C ILE A 131 12.22 15.59 3.87
N ASP A 132 12.57 16.77 3.40
CA ASP A 132 12.65 18.03 4.13
C ASP A 132 11.41 18.33 5.00
N PHE A 133 10.20 18.32 4.43
CA PHE A 133 8.98 18.59 5.18
C PHE A 133 8.64 17.49 6.20
N LEU A 134 8.94 16.22 5.89
CA LEU A 134 8.72 15.12 6.83
C LEU A 134 9.69 15.19 8.01
N VAL A 135 10.92 15.63 7.77
CA VAL A 135 11.90 15.89 8.83
C VAL A 135 11.44 17.05 9.69
N TYR A 136 11.04 18.16 9.07
CA TYR A 136 10.58 19.35 9.78
C TYR A 136 9.37 19.05 10.68
N LEU A 137 8.39 18.32 10.16
CA LEU A 137 7.15 17.99 10.87
C LEU A 137 7.29 16.82 11.85
N GLY A 138 8.52 16.31 12.09
CA GLY A 138 8.77 15.25 13.07
C GLY A 138 8.22 13.88 12.67
N VAL A 139 8.07 13.62 11.37
CA VAL A 139 7.66 12.31 10.83
C VAL A 139 8.88 11.45 10.51
N MET A 140 9.95 12.08 10.05
CA MET A 140 11.19 11.45 9.59
C MET A 140 12.41 12.03 10.31
N SER A 141 13.45 11.23 10.45
CA SER A 141 14.78 11.64 10.92
C SER A 141 15.62 12.23 9.78
N LYS A 142 16.70 12.94 10.11
CA LYS A 142 17.61 13.51 9.10
C LYS A 142 18.32 12.45 8.27
N GLU A 143 18.34 11.20 8.75
CA GLU A 143 18.89 10.04 8.06
C GLU A 143 17.86 9.35 7.15
N GLY A 144 16.63 9.88 7.04
CA GLY A 144 15.58 9.33 6.18
C GLY A 144 14.79 8.16 6.79
N ARG A 145 14.98 7.85 8.07
CA ARG A 145 14.19 6.84 8.79
C ARG A 145 12.91 7.47 9.35
N VAL A 146 11.76 6.85 9.09
CA VAL A 146 10.46 7.26 9.68
C VAL A 146 10.40 6.87 11.15
N TYR A 147 9.95 7.79 12.02
CA TYR A 147 9.77 7.46 13.44
C TYR A 147 8.64 6.45 13.63
N LYS A 148 8.85 5.45 14.50
CA LYS A 148 7.86 4.38 14.75
C LYS A 148 6.46 4.92 15.11
N HIS A 149 6.40 5.96 15.94
CA HIS A 149 5.13 6.59 16.35
C HIS A 149 4.43 7.34 15.21
N SER A 150 5.16 7.77 14.18
CA SER A 150 4.64 8.53 13.03
C SER A 150 4.42 7.65 11.79
N TYR A 151 4.67 6.34 11.87
CA TYR A 151 4.56 5.43 10.73
C TYR A 151 3.13 5.33 10.17
N ALA A 152 2.11 5.38 11.03
CA ALA A 152 0.71 5.42 10.59
C ALA A 152 0.42 6.68 9.75
N LYS A 153 0.87 7.84 10.23
CA LYS A 153 0.75 9.14 9.53
C LYS A 153 1.52 9.12 8.20
N TYR A 154 2.75 8.61 8.19
CA TYR A 154 3.56 8.45 6.97
C TYR A 154 2.86 7.58 5.91
N ARG A 155 2.21 6.48 6.32
CA ARG A 155 1.40 5.66 5.42
C ARG A 155 0.19 6.40 4.86
N GLN A 156 -0.50 7.19 5.70
CA GLN A 156 -1.64 8.01 5.27
C GLN A 156 -1.21 9.07 4.24
N ILE A 157 -0.08 9.75 4.47
CA ILE A 157 0.47 10.74 3.52
C ILE A 157 0.76 10.08 2.17
N ASN A 158 1.43 8.93 2.17
CA ASN A 158 1.69 8.21 0.92
C ASN A 158 0.40 7.78 0.21
N LYS A 159 -0.60 7.30 0.96
CA LYS A 159 -1.87 6.89 0.36
C LYS A 159 -2.63 8.07 -0.25
N TYR A 160 -2.57 9.24 0.40
CA TYR A 160 -3.08 10.49 -0.15
C TYR A 160 -2.37 10.85 -1.46
N LEU A 161 -1.03 10.76 -1.52
CA LEU A 161 -0.28 11.04 -2.74
C LEU A 161 -0.58 10.06 -3.88
N GLU A 162 -0.85 8.79 -3.59
CA GLU A 162 -1.33 7.83 -4.60
C GLU A 162 -2.67 8.28 -5.20
N PHE A 163 -3.57 8.83 -4.39
CA PHE A 163 -4.84 9.37 -4.88
C PHE A 163 -4.59 10.59 -5.77
N ILE A 164 -3.78 11.54 -5.31
CA ILE A 164 -3.40 12.73 -6.07
C ILE A 164 -2.74 12.37 -7.40
N GLU A 165 -1.88 11.35 -7.43
CA GLU A 165 -1.25 10.88 -8.65
C GLU A 165 -2.27 10.49 -9.71
N ASN A 166 -3.27 9.70 -9.32
CA ASN A 166 -4.33 9.28 -10.22
C ASN A 166 -5.18 10.46 -10.69
N THR A 167 -5.56 11.37 -9.80
CA THR A 167 -6.34 12.57 -10.15
C THR A 167 -5.61 13.46 -11.14
N ILE A 168 -4.34 13.80 -10.87
CA ILE A 168 -3.56 14.66 -11.77
C ILE A 168 -3.39 14.01 -13.13
N LYS A 169 -3.12 12.69 -13.16
CA LYS A 169 -2.98 11.95 -14.41
C LYS A 169 -4.27 12.01 -15.25
N GLU A 170 -5.43 11.77 -14.63
CA GLU A 170 -6.72 11.84 -15.32
C GLU A 170 -6.99 13.26 -15.87
N LEU A 171 -6.72 14.29 -15.09
CA LEU A 171 -6.90 15.68 -15.51
C LEU A 171 -5.98 16.06 -16.68
N GLN A 172 -4.73 15.57 -16.68
CA GLN A 172 -3.78 15.77 -17.78
C GLN A 172 -4.21 15.02 -19.06
N GLU A 173 -4.65 13.77 -18.95
CA GLU A 173 -5.15 12.97 -20.07
C GLU A 173 -6.36 13.63 -20.74
N LYS A 174 -7.24 14.23 -19.94
CA LYS A 174 -8.40 15.01 -20.41
C LYS A 174 -8.04 16.42 -20.91
N LYS A 175 -6.77 16.84 -20.77
CA LYS A 175 -6.29 18.20 -21.08
C LYS A 175 -7.05 19.29 -20.33
N TRP A 176 -7.48 19.00 -19.10
CA TRP A 176 -8.15 19.98 -18.24
C TRP A 176 -7.15 20.85 -17.47
N ILE A 177 -5.90 20.39 -17.35
CA ILE A 177 -4.77 21.12 -16.78
C ILE A 177 -3.58 21.03 -17.74
N GLU A 178 -2.97 22.18 -18.11
CA GLU A 178 -1.92 22.20 -19.15
C GLU A 178 -0.62 22.93 -18.75
N LYS A 179 -0.69 24.14 -18.17
CA LYS A 179 0.51 24.99 -17.95
C LYS A 179 0.92 25.17 -16.49
N GLU A 180 -0.04 25.50 -15.64
CA GLU A 180 0.16 25.72 -14.22
C GLU A 180 -1.06 25.16 -13.50
N ILE A 181 -0.83 24.33 -12.48
CA ILE A 181 -1.90 23.79 -11.67
C ILE A 181 -2.14 24.72 -10.47
N ARG A 182 -3.35 25.27 -10.37
CA ARG A 182 -3.79 26.08 -9.23
C ARG A 182 -4.55 25.22 -8.26
N ILE A 183 -4.12 25.23 -7.00
CA ILE A 183 -4.63 24.35 -5.96
C ILE A 183 -5.05 25.19 -4.76
N LEU A 184 -6.22 24.88 -4.22
CA LEU A 184 -6.75 25.50 -3.02
C LEU A 184 -7.09 24.43 -1.98
N ASP A 185 -6.53 24.53 -0.79
CA ASP A 185 -6.73 23.59 0.32
C ASP A 185 -7.48 24.29 1.45
N PHE A 186 -8.80 24.05 1.53
CA PHE A 186 -9.67 24.62 2.54
C PHE A 186 -9.60 23.82 3.85
N GLY A 187 -9.45 24.53 4.97
CA GLY A 187 -9.30 23.91 6.28
C GLY A 187 -7.99 23.14 6.40
N CYS A 188 -6.91 23.70 5.86
CA CYS A 188 -5.63 23.00 5.72
C CYS A 188 -4.94 22.70 7.08
N GLY A 189 -5.35 23.36 8.17
CA GLY A 189 -4.84 23.12 9.52
C GLY A 189 -3.31 23.20 9.59
N LYS A 190 -2.68 22.18 10.19
CA LYS A 190 -1.20 22.08 10.29
C LYS A 190 -0.53 21.63 8.97
N SER A 191 -1.30 21.47 7.90
CA SER A 191 -0.85 21.40 6.49
C SER A 191 0.09 20.25 6.12
N TYR A 192 0.07 19.12 6.83
CA TYR A 192 0.88 17.93 6.48
C TYR A 192 0.65 17.49 5.02
N LEU A 193 -0.61 17.44 4.59
CA LEU A 193 -0.99 17.02 3.24
C LEU A 193 -0.62 18.07 2.20
N THR A 194 -0.79 19.35 2.52
CA THR A 194 -0.40 20.48 1.67
C THR A 194 1.11 20.48 1.40
N PHE A 195 1.94 20.26 2.43
CA PHE A 195 3.40 20.14 2.26
C PHE A 195 3.79 18.89 1.48
N ALA A 196 3.10 17.76 1.70
CA ALA A 196 3.34 16.53 0.95
C ALA A 196 3.01 16.72 -0.54
N LEU A 197 1.91 17.38 -0.85
CA LEU A 197 1.53 17.71 -2.21
C LEU A 197 2.56 18.63 -2.87
N TYR A 198 2.96 19.70 -2.18
CA TYR A 198 4.01 20.60 -2.69
C TYR A 198 5.27 19.82 -3.06
N TYR A 199 5.79 19.00 -2.13
CA TYR A 199 6.98 18.20 -2.35
C TYR A 199 6.79 17.26 -3.55
N TYR A 200 5.65 16.59 -3.63
CA TYR A 200 5.33 15.69 -4.73
C TYR A 200 5.29 16.41 -6.09
N LEU A 201 4.63 17.58 -6.17
CA LEU A 201 4.55 18.34 -7.42
C LEU A 201 5.92 18.88 -7.83
N ARG A 202 6.73 19.38 -6.89
CA ARG A 202 8.06 19.96 -7.15
C ARG A 202 9.09 18.88 -7.48
N GLU A 203 9.28 17.91 -6.58
CA GLU A 203 10.40 16.97 -6.64
C GLU A 203 10.11 15.76 -7.52
N ILE A 204 8.87 15.26 -7.49
CA ILE A 204 8.49 14.01 -8.16
C ILE A 204 7.93 14.29 -9.55
N LYS A 205 6.94 15.19 -9.67
CA LYS A 205 6.30 15.49 -10.96
C LYS A 205 6.99 16.59 -11.75
N LYS A 206 7.69 17.52 -11.10
CA LYS A 206 8.42 18.62 -11.75
C LYS A 206 7.54 19.43 -12.71
N ILE A 207 6.32 19.73 -12.28
CA ILE A 207 5.36 20.55 -13.03
C ILE A 207 5.20 21.91 -12.36
N ASN A 208 4.71 22.92 -13.11
CA ASN A 208 4.45 24.23 -12.53
C ASN A 208 3.10 24.23 -11.79
N PHE A 209 3.06 24.87 -10.63
CA PHE A 209 1.87 24.91 -9.78
C PHE A 209 1.92 26.10 -8.82
N ARG A 210 0.76 26.44 -8.26
CA ARG A 210 0.59 27.33 -7.11
C ARG A 210 -0.41 26.69 -6.14
N ILE A 211 -0.05 26.62 -4.86
CA ILE A 211 -0.91 26.12 -3.79
C ILE A 211 -1.22 27.25 -2.81
N ILE A 212 -2.49 27.42 -2.50
CA ILE A 212 -2.97 28.24 -1.39
C ILE A 212 -3.62 27.32 -0.36
N GLY A 213 -3.15 27.38 0.89
CA GLY A 213 -3.85 26.80 2.04
C GLY A 213 -4.64 27.88 2.77
N LEU A 214 -5.92 27.65 3.04
CA LEU A 214 -6.78 28.59 3.77
C LEU A 214 -7.27 27.96 5.07
N ASP A 215 -7.15 28.68 6.18
CA ASP A 215 -7.69 28.27 7.48
C ASP A 215 -8.10 29.49 8.32
N LEU A 216 -8.94 29.27 9.33
CA LEU A 216 -9.40 30.32 10.23
C LEU A 216 -8.35 30.67 11.30
N LYS A 217 -7.41 29.77 11.59
CA LYS A 217 -6.45 29.91 12.69
C LYS A 217 -5.18 30.64 12.25
N GLU A 218 -5.12 31.94 12.55
CA GLU A 218 -4.00 32.81 12.16
C GLU A 218 -2.62 32.34 12.65
N ASP A 219 -2.55 31.85 13.89
CA ASP A 219 -1.32 31.33 14.49
C ASP A 219 -0.79 30.10 13.74
N VAL A 220 -1.70 29.23 13.30
CA VAL A 220 -1.38 28.05 12.49
C VAL A 220 -0.90 28.46 11.09
N MET A 221 -1.57 29.42 10.43
CA MET A 221 -1.16 29.91 9.11
C MET A 221 0.20 30.62 9.14
N LYS A 222 0.47 31.46 10.17
CA LYS A 222 1.79 32.06 10.40
C LYS A 222 2.86 31.00 10.59
N HIS A 223 2.56 29.96 11.35
CA HIS A 223 3.47 28.84 11.55
C HIS A 223 3.77 28.12 10.22
N CYS A 224 2.74 27.75 9.45
CA CYS A 224 2.92 27.07 8.16
C CYS A 224 3.70 27.92 7.15
N ASN A 225 3.45 29.24 7.05
CA ASN A 225 4.23 30.14 6.20
C ASN A 225 5.70 30.22 6.60
N ARG A 226 6.00 30.19 7.91
CA ARG A 226 7.39 30.13 8.38
C ARG A 226 8.08 28.84 7.91
N ILE A 227 7.40 27.70 8.01
CA ILE A 227 7.93 26.42 7.51
C ILE A 227 8.17 26.50 6.01
N ALA A 228 7.18 26.97 5.24
CA ALA A 228 7.30 27.11 3.79
C ALA A 228 8.52 27.99 3.42
N LYS A 229 8.73 29.10 4.12
CA LYS A 229 9.89 29.98 3.93
C LYS A 229 11.22 29.28 4.26
N GLU A 230 11.31 28.59 5.40
CA GLU A 230 12.52 27.87 5.83
C GLU A 230 12.89 26.72 4.86
N LEU A 231 11.89 26.10 4.23
CA LEU A 231 12.08 25.05 3.22
C LEU A 231 12.25 25.58 1.78
N GLY A 232 12.14 26.90 1.57
CA GLY A 232 12.22 27.51 0.24
C GLY A 232 11.03 27.18 -0.68
N TYR A 233 9.85 26.97 -0.11
CA TYR A 233 8.64 26.60 -0.84
C TYR A 233 7.94 27.87 -1.37
N THR A 234 8.40 28.39 -2.51
CA THR A 234 7.98 29.71 -3.04
C THR A 234 6.58 29.73 -3.67
N ASN A 235 6.05 28.57 -4.08
CA ASN A 235 4.74 28.46 -4.73
C ASN A 235 3.67 27.92 -3.76
N LEU A 236 3.90 28.11 -2.46
CA LEU A 236 3.01 27.70 -1.38
C LEU A 236 2.78 28.88 -0.45
N GLU A 237 1.52 29.23 -0.27
CA GLU A 237 1.09 30.33 0.57
C GLU A 237 -0.03 29.87 1.48
N PHE A 238 0.02 30.31 2.75
CA PHE A 238 -1.03 30.04 3.72
C PHE A 238 -1.72 31.34 4.13
N LEU A 239 -3.05 31.36 4.04
CA LEU A 239 -3.85 32.54 4.26
C LEU A 239 -4.82 32.32 5.41
N THR A 240 -5.05 33.38 6.18
CA THR A 240 -6.04 33.37 7.25
C THR A 240 -7.34 33.93 6.70
N GLY A 241 -8.41 33.13 6.69
CA GLY A 241 -9.69 33.60 6.18
C GLY A 241 -10.77 32.53 6.17
N ASN A 242 -12.02 32.98 5.99
CA ASN A 242 -13.16 32.10 5.81
C ASN A 242 -13.31 31.72 4.33
N ILE A 243 -13.71 30.48 4.08
CA ILE A 243 -14.00 29.94 2.75
C ILE A 243 -15.05 30.78 2.03
N GLN A 244 -16.09 31.26 2.74
CA GLN A 244 -17.18 32.05 2.17
C GLN A 244 -16.70 33.37 1.56
N ASP A 245 -15.72 34.00 2.19
CA ASP A 245 -15.22 35.33 1.85
C ASP A 245 -13.97 35.27 0.93
N PHE A 246 -13.56 34.07 0.53
CA PHE A 246 -12.35 33.89 -0.26
C PHE A 246 -12.56 34.28 -1.73
N GLU A 247 -11.89 35.36 -2.15
CA GLU A 247 -12.00 35.94 -3.51
C GLU A 247 -10.66 36.09 -4.23
N GLU A 248 -9.55 35.64 -3.64
CA GLU A 248 -8.21 35.89 -4.19
C GLU A 248 -7.92 35.17 -5.51
N LEU A 249 -8.66 34.09 -5.79
CA LEU A 249 -8.54 33.32 -7.02
C LEU A 249 -9.88 33.33 -7.77
N LYS A 250 -9.82 33.69 -9.07
CA LYS A 250 -10.97 33.60 -9.98
C LYS A 250 -11.18 32.20 -10.55
N GLU A 251 -10.11 31.44 -10.68
CA GLU A 251 -10.13 30.07 -11.21
C GLU A 251 -9.10 29.20 -10.48
N VAL A 252 -9.52 27.98 -10.15
CA VAL A 252 -8.70 26.96 -9.48
C VAL A 252 -8.84 25.65 -10.26
N ASP A 253 -7.81 24.81 -10.30
CA ASP A 253 -7.89 23.50 -10.97
C ASP A 253 -8.31 22.40 -9.99
N LEU A 254 -7.72 22.39 -8.80
CA LEU A 254 -8.01 21.40 -7.75
C LEU A 254 -8.38 22.10 -6.44
N VAL A 255 -9.49 21.67 -5.85
CA VAL A 255 -9.88 22.09 -4.50
C VAL A 255 -9.86 20.91 -3.56
N PHE A 256 -9.29 21.10 -2.37
CA PHE A 256 -9.31 20.13 -1.28
C PHE A 256 -10.10 20.65 -0.09
N SER A 257 -10.82 19.73 0.54
CA SER A 257 -11.59 19.93 1.76
C SER A 257 -11.59 18.62 2.53
N LEU A 258 -10.44 18.26 3.10
CA LEU A 258 -10.20 16.92 3.67
C LEU A 258 -10.45 16.83 5.19
N HIS A 259 -10.50 17.97 5.86
CA HIS A 259 -10.76 18.08 7.30
C HIS A 259 -11.72 19.22 7.63
N ALA A 260 -12.50 19.68 6.65
CA ALA A 260 -13.49 20.72 6.84
C ALA A 260 -14.74 20.12 7.50
N CYS A 261 -15.02 20.50 8.75
CA CYS A 261 -16.15 19.96 9.50
C CYS A 261 -17.37 20.87 9.42
N ASP A 262 -18.54 20.35 9.81
CA ASP A 262 -19.83 21.03 9.70
C ASP A 262 -20.10 21.50 8.26
N ASN A 263 -20.63 22.72 8.08
CA ASN A 263 -20.95 23.27 6.76
C ASN A 263 -19.71 23.70 5.93
N ALA A 264 -18.49 23.57 6.47
CA ALA A 264 -17.28 24.00 5.76
C ALA A 264 -17.01 23.15 4.52
N THR A 265 -17.38 21.86 4.52
CA THR A 265 -17.32 21.02 3.32
C THR A 265 -18.28 21.52 2.25
N ASP A 266 -19.51 21.90 2.62
CA ASP A 266 -20.51 22.42 1.67
C ASP A 266 -20.05 23.75 1.05
N TYR A 267 -19.55 24.68 1.87
CA TYR A 267 -18.99 25.94 1.36
C TYR A 267 -17.77 25.73 0.46
N SER A 268 -16.94 24.73 0.76
CA SER A 268 -15.79 24.36 -0.07
C SER A 268 -16.22 23.88 -1.45
N ILE A 269 -17.25 23.03 -1.51
CA ILE A 269 -17.80 22.54 -2.77
C ILE A 269 -18.44 23.70 -3.55
N LEU A 270 -19.25 24.54 -2.89
CA LEU A 270 -19.86 25.70 -3.51
C LEU A 270 -18.80 26.63 -4.13
N LYS A 271 -17.78 27.01 -3.36
CA LYS A 271 -16.69 27.87 -3.84
C LYS A 271 -15.89 27.22 -4.96
N ALA A 272 -15.64 25.92 -4.89
CA ALA A 272 -14.95 25.21 -5.95
C ALA A 272 -15.72 25.26 -7.28
N LEU A 273 -17.06 25.12 -7.23
CA LEU A 273 -17.91 25.26 -8.40
C LEU A 273 -17.91 26.71 -8.93
N GLU A 274 -18.01 27.71 -8.05
CA GLU A 274 -17.90 29.13 -8.42
C GLU A 274 -16.58 29.45 -9.14
N MET A 275 -15.49 28.80 -8.72
CA MET A 275 -14.14 28.95 -9.30
C MET A 275 -13.85 28.00 -10.48
N ASN A 276 -14.87 27.29 -10.99
CA ASN A 276 -14.74 26.35 -12.12
C ASN A 276 -13.68 25.26 -11.92
N ALA A 277 -13.56 24.74 -10.69
CA ALA A 277 -12.64 23.67 -10.33
C ALA A 277 -12.80 22.44 -11.23
N LYS A 278 -11.67 21.85 -11.66
CA LYS A 278 -11.64 20.64 -12.50
C LYS A 278 -11.75 19.37 -11.68
N ALA A 279 -11.28 19.42 -10.44
CA ALA A 279 -11.48 18.37 -9.46
C ALA A 279 -11.71 18.94 -8.05
N ILE A 280 -12.58 18.27 -7.30
CA ILE A 280 -12.88 18.58 -5.90
C ILE A 280 -12.64 17.30 -5.10
N LEU A 281 -11.76 17.34 -4.11
CA LEU A 281 -11.60 16.25 -3.15
C LEU A 281 -12.14 16.71 -1.81
N ALA A 282 -13.35 16.30 -1.51
CA ALA A 282 -14.01 16.56 -0.25
C ALA A 282 -14.12 15.26 0.56
N VAL A 283 -13.74 15.32 1.83
CA VAL A 283 -13.96 14.22 2.78
C VAL A 283 -14.68 14.80 4.00
N PRO A 284 -15.97 14.48 4.20
CA PRO A 284 -16.70 14.96 5.36
C PRO A 284 -16.09 14.32 6.63
N CYS A 285 -15.56 15.13 7.54
CA CYS A 285 -14.94 14.67 8.80
C CYS A 285 -15.96 14.37 9.91
N CYS A 286 -17.13 15.00 9.88
CA CYS A 286 -18.17 14.86 10.91
C CYS A 286 -19.54 14.77 10.25
N GLN A 287 -20.43 13.95 10.81
CA GLN A 287 -21.84 13.88 10.42
C GLN A 287 -22.66 14.60 11.50
N HIS A 288 -23.12 15.81 11.21
CA HIS A 288 -24.10 16.53 12.03
C HIS A 288 -25.38 16.71 11.23
N GLU A 289 -26.51 16.31 11.82
CA GLU A 289 -27.83 16.58 11.25
C GLU A 289 -28.19 18.04 11.54
N PHE A 290 -28.38 18.82 10.48
CA PHE A 290 -28.89 20.18 10.58
C PHE A 290 -30.41 20.16 10.42
N PHE A 291 -31.13 20.59 11.45
CA PHE A 291 -32.55 20.87 11.34
C PHE A 291 -32.70 22.35 10.96
N LEU A 292 -33.21 22.59 9.75
CA LEU A 292 -33.57 23.91 9.24
C LEU A 292 -34.92 24.37 9.81
#